data_AF-A0A444W7K9-F1
#
_entry.id   AF-A0A444W7K9-F1
#
_cell.length_a   1.000
_cell.length_b   1.000
_cell.length_c   1.000
_cell.angle_alpha   90.00
_cell.angle_beta   90.00
_cell.angle_gamma   90.00
#
_symmetry.space_group_name_H-M   'P 1'
#
loop_
_entity.id
_entity.type
_entity.pdbx_description
1 polymer ?
#
loop_
_entity_poly.entity_id
_entity_poly.type
_entity_poly.pdbx_seq_one_letter_code
_entity_poly.pdbx_strand_id
1 'polypeptide(L)'
;MQLSVIILNYNVRYFLEQCVLSVQKALKDIDGEIIVVDNNSPDDSCAMMKQRFPEVTLIENKDNAGFPKGNNIGVAAAKGEYICILNPDTVVAEDTFKKVLEFAKSKTNLGIIGVKLVDGRGNFLPESKRGVPTPWVAFTKIAALNKAFSKSLLFNKYYAQHLSEDETGEVDILVGAFMVMKRELYLEVGGFDEGCFMYSDDIDLSYTVQQKGKTNYYFHETTVIHYKGESTVKDGTYMKRFREAMQFFYKKHFRSSPVFDLFMRAGTLFFALAKQKKKASVIVPDSYILLSDNEDLRTALELSLEKKVERHEKDFEKLLISQSISVLNRFEVIFDNETLDFFEIIKLMGLLKNSGLTFKIKPEGSNFIIGSNDSNDRGTVIVIKS
;
A
#
# COMPACT_ATOMS: atom_id res chain seq x y z
N MET A 1 9.64 2.17 23.92
CA MET A 1 9.24 2.27 22.52
C MET A 1 8.75 0.92 22.04
N GLN A 2 7.46 0.79 21.74
CA GLN A 2 6.82 -0.43 21.27
C GLN A 2 6.93 -0.61 19.75
N LEU A 3 6.69 0.45 18.97
CA LEU A 3 6.64 0.39 17.50
C LEU A 3 7.38 1.58 16.87
N SER A 4 8.26 1.32 15.91
CA SER A 4 8.74 2.35 14.98
C SER A 4 8.10 2.15 13.62
N VAL A 5 7.51 3.19 13.04
CA VAL A 5 6.96 3.18 11.68
C VAL A 5 7.98 3.84 10.74
N ILE A 6 8.49 3.08 9.78
CA ILE A 6 9.50 3.50 8.82
C ILE A 6 8.80 3.76 7.49
N ILE A 7 8.89 5.00 7.01
CA ILE A 7 8.29 5.44 5.76
C ILE A 7 9.40 5.94 4.83
N LEU A 8 9.59 5.25 3.71
CA LEU A 8 10.54 5.69 2.68
C LEU A 8 9.82 6.54 1.63
N ASN A 9 10.15 7.83 1.55
CA ASN A 9 9.56 8.78 0.62
C ASN A 9 10.41 9.00 -0.64
N TYR A 10 9.73 9.13 -1.78
CA TYR A 10 10.31 9.67 -3.01
C TYR A 10 9.23 10.32 -3.89
N ASN A 11 9.27 11.65 -3.98
CA ASN A 11 8.48 12.47 -4.91
C ASN A 11 6.95 12.28 -4.81
N VAL A 12 6.41 12.17 -3.59
CA VAL A 12 4.97 11.97 -3.33
C VAL A 12 4.45 12.80 -2.14
N ARG A 13 4.85 14.08 -2.06
CA ARG A 13 4.52 15.00 -0.95
C ARG A 13 3.10 14.88 -0.38
N TYR A 14 2.05 14.92 -1.22
CA TYR A 14 0.66 14.91 -0.75
C TYR A 14 0.23 13.57 -0.14
N PHE A 15 0.71 12.47 -0.71
CA PHE A 15 0.46 11.13 -0.18
C PHE A 15 1.22 10.92 1.14
N LEU A 16 2.49 11.35 1.19
CA LEU A 16 3.30 11.29 2.41
C LEU A 16 2.60 12.01 3.57
N GLU A 17 2.09 13.21 3.33
CA GLU A 17 1.40 13.98 4.37
C GLU A 17 0.15 13.27 4.90
N GLN A 18 -0.68 12.70 4.02
CA GLN A 18 -1.83 11.89 4.42
C GLN A 18 -1.41 10.62 5.18
N CYS A 19 -0.36 9.95 4.72
CA CYS A 19 0.18 8.76 5.35
C CYS A 19 0.64 9.07 6.79
N VAL A 20 1.48 10.10 6.97
CA VAL A 20 1.96 10.53 8.29
C VAL A 20 0.79 10.90 9.21
N LEU A 21 -0.21 11.66 8.73
CA LEU A 21 -1.41 11.96 9.51
C LEU A 21 -2.12 10.70 9.98
N SER A 22 -2.35 9.73 9.09
CA SER A 22 -3.02 8.47 9.45
C SER A 22 -2.21 7.67 10.48
N VAL A 23 -0.89 7.65 10.36
CA VAL A 23 0.00 6.98 11.31
C VAL A 23 -0.03 7.67 12.67
N GLN A 24 -0.01 9.00 12.74
CA GLN A 24 -0.12 9.73 14.00
C GLN A 24 -1.42 9.40 14.75
N LYS A 25 -2.55 9.34 14.03
CA LYS A 25 -3.84 8.96 14.62
C LYS A 25 -3.82 7.50 15.11
N ALA A 26 -3.25 6.59 14.32
CA ALA A 26 -3.13 5.17 14.67
C ALA A 26 -2.12 4.86 15.80
N LEU A 27 -1.20 5.79 16.09
CA LEU A 27 -0.23 5.70 17.19
C LEU A 27 -0.71 6.37 18.49
N LYS A 28 -1.87 7.02 18.52
CA LYS A 28 -2.33 7.83 19.66
C LYS A 28 -2.20 7.16 21.03
N ASP A 29 -2.49 5.86 21.11
CA ASP A 29 -2.45 5.07 22.36
C ASP A 29 -1.31 4.03 22.36
N ILE A 30 -0.29 4.22 21.52
CA ILE A 30 0.86 3.32 21.36
C ILE A 30 2.14 4.13 21.61
N ASP A 31 3.02 3.62 22.46
CA ASP A 31 4.38 4.16 22.60
C ASP A 31 5.15 3.89 21.30
N GLY A 32 5.03 4.80 20.33
CA GLY A 32 5.57 4.65 19.00
C GLY A 32 6.21 5.91 18.43
N GLU A 33 7.01 5.72 17.40
CA GLU A 33 7.69 6.80 16.68
C GLU A 33 7.52 6.64 15.16
N ILE A 34 7.60 7.77 14.46
CA ILE A 34 7.56 7.81 12.99
C ILE A 34 8.93 8.27 12.50
N ILE A 35 9.49 7.51 11.55
CA ILE A 35 10.75 7.81 10.90
C ILE A 35 10.49 7.88 9.40
N VAL A 36 10.65 9.08 8.83
CA VAL A 36 10.56 9.31 7.39
C VAL A 36 11.97 9.42 6.84
N VAL A 37 12.29 8.57 5.87
CA VAL A 37 13.53 8.67 5.09
C VAL A 37 13.17 9.22 3.73
N ASP A 38 13.73 10.37 3.35
CA ASP A 38 13.54 10.95 2.02
C ASP A 38 14.70 10.56 1.11
N ASN A 39 14.38 9.95 -0.05
CA ASN A 39 15.36 9.50 -1.05
C ASN A 39 15.72 10.61 -2.06
N ASN A 40 16.02 11.81 -1.56
CA ASN A 40 16.36 12.99 -2.34
C ASN A 40 15.24 13.39 -3.32
N SER A 41 14.04 13.60 -2.76
CA SER A 41 12.86 14.04 -3.51
C SER A 41 13.07 15.46 -4.07
N PRO A 42 12.72 15.70 -5.35
CA PRO A 42 12.81 17.04 -5.94
C PRO A 42 11.58 17.92 -5.65
N ASP A 43 10.56 17.38 -4.99
CA ASP A 43 9.34 18.10 -4.60
C ASP A 43 9.49 18.77 -3.22
N ASP A 44 8.39 19.29 -2.69
CA ASP A 44 8.34 19.96 -1.39
C ASP A 44 8.19 19.00 -0.19
N SER A 45 8.37 17.69 -0.37
CA SER A 45 8.18 16.69 0.70
C SER A 45 8.97 17.03 1.97
N CYS A 46 10.26 17.31 1.86
CA CYS A 46 11.12 17.60 3.03
C CYS A 46 10.72 18.90 3.73
N ALA A 47 10.37 19.93 2.95
CA ALA A 47 9.92 21.21 3.50
C ALA A 47 8.58 21.05 4.24
N MET A 48 7.64 20.32 3.63
CA MET A 48 6.36 19.97 4.22
C MET A 48 6.54 19.21 5.53
N MET A 49 7.41 18.19 5.55
CA MET A 49 7.68 17.41 6.76
C MET A 49 8.21 18.28 7.91
N LYS A 50 9.20 19.14 7.63
CA LYS A 50 9.79 20.06 8.63
C LYS A 50 8.78 21.07 9.17
N GLN A 51 7.82 21.50 8.35
CA GLN A 51 6.83 22.50 8.74
C GLN A 51 5.65 21.90 9.51
N ARG A 52 5.08 20.79 9.02
CA ARG A 52 3.85 20.21 9.58
C ARG A 52 4.08 19.14 10.63
N PHE A 53 5.20 18.43 10.58
CA PHE A 53 5.49 17.30 11.46
C PHE A 53 6.90 17.42 12.08
N PRO A 54 7.21 18.52 12.77
CA PRO A 54 8.55 18.74 13.35
C PRO A 54 8.97 17.68 14.39
N GLU A 55 8.02 16.94 14.96
CA GLU A 55 8.23 15.83 15.87
C GLU A 55 8.59 14.50 15.19
N VAL A 56 8.35 14.37 13.88
CA VAL A 56 8.69 13.18 13.10
C VAL A 56 10.18 13.19 12.77
N THR A 57 10.85 12.06 12.95
CA THR A 57 12.28 11.96 12.59
C THR A 57 12.40 11.93 11.07
N LEU A 58 12.94 13.00 10.48
CA LEU A 58 13.21 13.09 9.05
C LEU A 58 14.70 12.85 8.77
N ILE A 59 15.00 11.88 7.91
CA ILE A 59 16.35 11.58 7.40
C ILE A 59 16.39 11.91 5.91
N GLU A 60 17.17 12.93 5.53
CA GLU A 60 17.31 13.38 4.13
C GLU A 60 18.54 12.74 3.49
N ASN A 61 18.32 11.76 2.59
CA ASN A 61 19.42 11.18 1.82
C ASN A 61 19.90 12.15 0.73
N LYS A 62 21.18 12.05 0.38
CA LYS A 62 21.81 12.87 -0.67
C LYS A 62 21.52 12.36 -2.09
N ASP A 63 21.07 11.11 -2.20
CA ASP A 63 20.80 10.41 -3.44
C ASP A 63 19.62 9.43 -3.25
N ASN A 64 19.00 9.04 -4.36
CA ASN A 64 17.98 7.99 -4.34
C ASN A 64 18.64 6.61 -4.25
N ALA A 65 18.73 6.11 -3.02
CA ALA A 65 19.40 4.86 -2.68
C ALA A 65 18.59 3.59 -3.02
N GLY A 66 17.37 3.73 -3.55
CA GLY A 66 16.46 2.61 -3.77
C GLY A 66 15.68 2.21 -2.52
N PHE A 67 14.79 1.23 -2.68
CA PHE A 67 13.86 0.81 -1.62
C PHE A 67 14.55 0.09 -0.46
N PRO A 68 15.43 -0.90 -0.69
CA PRO A 68 16.11 -1.62 0.40
C PRO A 68 16.94 -0.71 1.30
N LYS A 69 17.89 0.02 0.71
CA LYS A 69 18.84 0.84 1.45
C LYS A 69 18.15 1.99 2.18
N GLY A 70 17.16 2.63 1.56
CA GLY A 70 16.37 3.68 2.19
C GLY A 70 15.64 3.18 3.45
N ASN A 71 14.98 2.02 3.37
CA ASN A 71 14.33 1.42 4.54
C ASN A 71 15.33 0.96 5.61
N ASN A 72 16.46 0.36 5.22
CA ASN A 72 17.53 -0.04 6.15
C ASN A 72 18.05 1.15 6.96
N ILE A 73 18.23 2.32 6.33
CA ILE A 73 18.61 3.57 7.01
C ILE A 73 17.58 3.95 8.08
N GLY A 74 16.29 3.87 7.75
CA GLY A 74 15.21 4.14 8.70
C GLY A 74 15.19 3.14 9.87
N VAL A 75 15.33 1.85 9.59
CA VAL A 75 15.37 0.79 10.62
C VAL A 75 16.59 0.92 11.52
N ALA A 76 17.73 1.37 11.00
CA ALA A 76 18.92 1.63 11.80
C ALA A 76 18.68 2.71 12.86
N ALA A 77 17.85 3.72 12.55
CA ALA A 77 17.44 4.77 13.48
C ALA A 77 16.29 4.36 14.43
N ALA A 78 15.55 3.30 14.10
CA ALA A 78 14.40 2.82 14.87
C ALA A 78 14.78 2.28 16.25
N LYS A 79 13.93 2.54 17.25
CA LYS A 79 14.08 2.12 18.66
C LYS A 79 12.98 1.17 19.14
N GLY A 80 11.92 0.98 18.36
CA GLY A 80 10.79 0.12 18.68
C GLY A 80 11.17 -1.36 18.77
N GLU A 81 10.50 -2.10 19.65
CA GLU A 81 10.57 -3.56 19.69
C GLU A 81 10.11 -4.16 18.35
N TYR A 82 9.03 -3.60 17.80
CA TYR A 82 8.52 -3.88 16.47
C TYR A 82 8.87 -2.74 15.52
N ILE A 83 9.04 -3.09 14.25
CA ILE A 83 9.10 -2.14 13.14
C ILE A 83 7.91 -2.36 12.22
N CYS A 84 7.41 -1.28 11.63
CA CYS A 84 6.50 -1.31 10.49
C CYS A 84 7.19 -0.66 9.29
N ILE A 85 7.43 -1.44 8.23
CA ILE A 85 7.77 -0.88 6.92
C ILE A 85 6.46 -0.47 6.27
N LEU A 86 6.34 0.81 5.90
CA LEU A 86 5.12 1.39 5.38
C LEU A 86 5.42 2.26 4.15
N ASN A 87 4.66 2.06 3.08
CA ASN A 87 4.77 2.91 1.91
C ASN A 87 4.17 4.31 2.16
N PRO A 88 4.71 5.37 1.53
CA PRO A 88 4.22 6.74 1.71
C PRO A 88 2.86 6.99 1.05
N ASP A 89 2.39 6.12 0.16
CA ASP A 89 1.07 6.16 -0.50
C ASP A 89 0.06 5.22 0.16
N THR A 90 0.09 5.14 1.49
CA THR A 90 -0.81 4.34 2.30
C THR A 90 -1.61 5.15 3.31
N VAL A 91 -2.74 4.61 3.74
CA VAL A 91 -3.56 5.18 4.82
C VAL A 91 -3.95 4.05 5.76
N VAL A 92 -3.53 4.16 7.03
CA VAL A 92 -3.86 3.19 8.08
C VAL A 92 -5.08 3.64 8.87
N ALA A 93 -5.87 2.69 9.37
CA ALA A 93 -6.96 2.98 10.29
C ALA A 93 -6.41 3.19 11.72
N GLU A 94 -7.16 3.90 12.55
CA GLU A 94 -6.79 4.23 13.94
C GLU A 94 -6.49 2.98 14.78
N ASP A 95 -7.18 1.87 14.50
CA ASP A 95 -7.03 0.61 15.23
C ASP A 95 -5.97 -0.35 14.62
N THR A 96 -5.36 0.00 13.48
CA THR A 96 -4.49 -0.88 12.71
C THR A 96 -3.32 -1.41 13.54
N PHE A 97 -2.51 -0.53 14.12
CA PHE A 97 -1.31 -0.95 14.84
C PHE A 97 -1.63 -1.68 16.14
N LYS A 98 -2.71 -1.29 16.84
CA LYS A 98 -3.15 -1.97 18.05
C LYS A 98 -3.48 -3.44 17.75
N LYS A 99 -4.34 -3.69 16.76
CA LYS A 99 -4.73 -5.05 16.34
C LYS A 99 -3.54 -5.88 15.87
N VAL A 100 -2.66 -5.28 15.06
CA VAL A 100 -1.47 -5.98 14.53
C VAL A 100 -0.49 -6.34 15.66
N LEU A 101 -0.26 -5.45 16.63
CA LEU A 101 0.63 -5.73 17.76
C LEU A 101 0.04 -6.75 18.73
N GLU A 102 -1.27 -6.73 18.97
CA GLU A 102 -1.98 -7.78 19.74
C GLU A 102 -1.85 -9.14 19.05
N PHE A 103 -2.07 -9.19 17.74
CA PHE A 103 -1.85 -10.41 16.95
C PHE A 103 -0.40 -10.87 17.00
N ALA A 104 0.57 -9.96 16.88
CA ALA A 104 2.00 -10.26 16.96
C ALA A 104 2.40 -10.92 18.29
N LYS A 105 1.86 -10.44 19.41
CA LYS A 105 2.09 -11.01 20.75
C LYS A 105 1.53 -12.43 20.89
N SER A 106 0.50 -12.79 20.11
CA SER A 106 -0.10 -14.13 20.11
C SER A 106 0.75 -15.20 19.40
N LYS A 107 1.83 -14.82 18.70
CA LYS A 107 2.63 -15.73 17.86
C LYS A 107 4.01 -16.01 18.46
N THR A 108 4.35 -17.29 18.59
CA THR A 108 5.65 -17.75 19.13
C THR A 108 6.77 -17.68 18.10
N ASN A 109 6.50 -18.05 16.84
CA ASN A 109 7.48 -18.05 15.74
C ASN A 109 7.19 -16.95 14.71
N LEU A 110 6.84 -15.76 15.20
CA LEU A 110 6.48 -14.65 14.33
C LEU A 110 7.61 -14.29 13.37
N GLY A 111 7.30 -14.35 12.07
CA GLY A 111 8.08 -13.72 11.00
C GLY A 111 7.56 -12.32 10.73
N ILE A 112 6.86 -12.16 9.62
CA ILE A 112 6.33 -10.89 9.14
C ILE A 112 4.79 -10.93 9.14
N ILE A 113 4.15 -9.82 9.53
CA ILE A 113 2.71 -9.61 9.42
C ILE A 113 2.45 -8.60 8.30
N GLY A 114 1.62 -8.97 7.34
CA GLY A 114 1.00 -8.05 6.41
C GLY A 114 -0.51 -8.04 6.64
N VAL A 115 -1.19 -7.05 6.07
CA VAL A 115 -2.62 -6.81 6.33
C VAL A 115 -3.44 -6.83 5.05
N LYS A 116 -4.77 -6.80 5.19
CA LYS A 116 -5.66 -6.58 4.05
C LYS A 116 -5.36 -5.21 3.43
N LEU A 117 -4.91 -5.22 2.18
CA LEU A 117 -4.71 -4.00 1.40
C LEU A 117 -5.89 -3.79 0.44
N VAL A 118 -6.32 -2.55 0.34
CA VAL A 118 -7.29 -2.11 -0.67
C VAL A 118 -6.74 -0.96 -1.49
N ASP A 119 -7.20 -0.80 -2.72
CA ASP A 119 -6.85 0.37 -3.54
C ASP A 119 -7.66 1.61 -3.15
N GLY A 120 -7.40 2.74 -3.81
CA GLY A 120 -8.16 3.98 -3.62
C GLY A 120 -9.66 3.89 -3.94
N ARG A 121 -10.14 2.75 -4.45
CA ARG A 121 -11.55 2.43 -4.68
C ARG A 121 -12.11 1.42 -3.68
N GLY A 122 -11.35 1.06 -2.66
CA GLY A 122 -11.74 0.05 -1.67
C GLY A 122 -11.68 -1.39 -2.20
N ASN A 123 -11.20 -1.62 -3.42
CA ASN A 123 -11.08 -2.98 -3.96
C ASN A 123 -9.89 -3.68 -3.35
N PHE A 124 -10.07 -4.96 -2.99
CA PHE A 124 -8.99 -5.78 -2.45
C PHE A 124 -7.83 -5.88 -3.42
N LEU A 125 -6.60 -5.78 -2.89
CA LEU A 125 -5.35 -5.97 -3.60
C LEU A 125 -4.83 -7.39 -3.33
N PRO A 126 -5.01 -8.36 -4.25
CA PRO A 126 -4.57 -9.74 -4.05
C PRO A 126 -3.06 -9.88 -3.86
N GLU A 127 -2.29 -8.92 -4.35
CA GLU A 127 -0.86 -8.86 -4.11
C GLU A 127 -0.45 -8.70 -2.66
N SER A 128 -1.35 -8.29 -1.74
CA SER A 128 -1.08 -8.20 -0.31
C SER A 128 -0.55 -9.50 0.31
N LYS A 129 -0.80 -10.63 -0.35
CA LYS A 129 -0.30 -11.96 0.00
C LYS A 129 0.05 -12.77 -1.24
N ARG A 130 1.20 -13.43 -1.23
CA ARG A 130 1.68 -14.23 -2.38
C ARG A 130 2.37 -15.51 -1.92
N GLY A 131 2.49 -16.44 -2.86
CA GLY A 131 3.36 -17.61 -2.73
C GLY A 131 4.78 -17.29 -3.18
N VAL A 132 5.75 -18.13 -2.80
CA VAL A 132 7.12 -18.03 -3.35
C VAL A 132 7.07 -18.10 -4.87
N PRO A 133 7.69 -17.16 -5.61
CA PRO A 133 7.59 -17.09 -7.07
C PRO A 133 8.48 -18.15 -7.75
N THR A 134 8.28 -19.44 -7.47
CA THR A 134 8.97 -20.53 -8.16
C THR A 134 8.62 -20.52 -9.66
N PRO A 135 9.44 -21.13 -10.56
CA PRO A 135 9.13 -21.18 -11.99
C PRO A 135 7.74 -21.72 -12.30
N TRP A 136 7.28 -22.73 -11.55
CA TRP A 136 5.93 -23.25 -11.67
C TRP A 136 4.88 -22.20 -11.31
N VAL A 137 5.03 -21.52 -10.17
CA VAL A 137 4.08 -20.48 -9.71
C VAL A 137 4.05 -19.29 -10.69
N ALA A 138 5.20 -18.91 -11.25
CA ALA A 138 5.24 -17.88 -12.29
C ALA A 138 4.52 -18.35 -13.57
N PHE A 139 4.73 -19.59 -13.99
CA PHE A 139 4.05 -20.16 -15.16
C PHE A 139 2.53 -20.22 -14.99
N THR A 140 2.02 -20.67 -13.83
CA THR A 140 0.57 -20.77 -13.61
C THR A 140 -0.12 -19.41 -13.69
N LYS A 141 0.56 -18.33 -13.29
CA LYS A 141 0.07 -16.96 -13.45
C LYS A 141 0.05 -16.52 -14.91
N ILE A 142 1.15 -16.75 -15.63
CA ILE A 142 1.31 -16.35 -17.04
C ILE A 142 0.28 -17.06 -17.92
N ALA A 143 0.07 -18.35 -17.68
CA ALA A 143 -0.91 -19.17 -18.39
C ALA A 143 -2.36 -19.00 -17.88
N ALA A 144 -2.61 -18.10 -16.93
CA ALA A 144 -3.90 -17.87 -16.27
C ALA A 144 -4.52 -19.13 -15.59
N LEU A 145 -3.71 -20.17 -15.36
CA LEU A 145 -4.13 -21.42 -14.71
C LEU A 145 -4.51 -21.19 -13.24
N ASN A 146 -3.90 -20.19 -12.59
CA ASN A 146 -4.26 -19.80 -11.22
C ASN A 146 -5.69 -19.27 -11.11
N LYS A 147 -6.23 -18.69 -12.21
CA LYS A 147 -7.62 -18.25 -12.29
C LYS A 147 -8.56 -19.41 -12.63
N ALA A 148 -8.17 -20.24 -13.60
CA ALA A 148 -8.97 -21.38 -14.04
C ALA A 148 -9.11 -22.47 -12.95
N PHE A 149 -8.06 -22.69 -12.16
CA PHE A 149 -7.98 -23.75 -11.16
C PHE A 149 -7.70 -23.19 -9.75
N SER A 150 -8.40 -22.13 -9.37
CA SER A 150 -8.18 -21.38 -8.12
C SER A 150 -8.34 -22.20 -6.83
N LYS A 151 -9.10 -23.31 -6.87
CA LYS A 151 -9.29 -24.22 -5.73
C LYS A 151 -8.16 -25.25 -5.58
N SER A 152 -7.30 -25.40 -6.57
CA SER A 152 -6.23 -26.40 -6.54
C SER A 152 -4.98 -25.84 -5.87
N LEU A 153 -4.48 -26.55 -4.85
CA LEU A 153 -3.23 -26.21 -4.15
C LEU A 153 -2.00 -26.12 -5.07
N LEU A 154 -2.05 -26.73 -6.26
CA LEU A 154 -0.99 -26.67 -7.27
C LEU A 154 -0.99 -25.36 -8.07
N PHE A 155 -2.16 -24.72 -8.22
CA PHE A 155 -2.34 -23.56 -9.10
C PHE A 155 -2.65 -22.27 -8.33
N ASN A 156 -3.05 -22.37 -7.07
CA ASN A 156 -3.56 -21.26 -6.27
C ASN A 156 -2.47 -20.45 -5.52
N LYS A 157 -1.20 -20.83 -5.66
CA LYS A 157 -0.10 -20.26 -4.86
C LYS A 157 0.22 -18.80 -5.15
N TYR A 158 0.07 -18.33 -6.39
CA TYR A 158 0.57 -17.00 -6.79
C TYR A 158 0.04 -15.86 -5.89
N TYR A 159 -1.26 -15.87 -5.56
CA TYR A 159 -1.90 -14.92 -4.64
C TYR A 159 -2.35 -15.57 -3.32
N ALA A 160 -1.69 -16.66 -2.91
CA ALA A 160 -2.05 -17.40 -1.70
C ALA A 160 -3.57 -17.63 -1.59
N GLN A 161 -4.19 -18.14 -2.66
CA GLN A 161 -5.66 -18.23 -2.77
C GLN A 161 -6.23 -19.41 -1.95
N HIS A 162 -5.39 -20.09 -1.15
CA HIS A 162 -5.85 -20.97 -0.08
C HIS A 162 -6.53 -20.20 1.06
N LEU A 163 -6.24 -18.90 1.18
CA LEU A 163 -6.94 -17.97 2.08
C LEU A 163 -7.87 -17.06 1.26
N SER A 164 -9.01 -16.69 1.82
CA SER A 164 -9.84 -15.61 1.26
C SER A 164 -9.25 -14.21 1.54
N GLU A 165 -9.95 -13.13 1.15
CA GLU A 165 -9.53 -11.75 1.53
C GLU A 165 -9.82 -11.46 3.02
N ASP A 166 -10.78 -12.18 3.62
CA ASP A 166 -11.28 -11.98 4.98
C ASP A 166 -10.91 -13.18 5.89
N GLU A 167 -9.73 -13.75 5.67
CA GLU A 167 -9.24 -14.90 6.43
C GLU A 167 -7.78 -14.73 6.82
N THR A 168 -7.48 -14.89 8.12
CA THR A 168 -6.13 -14.73 8.67
C THR A 168 -5.41 -16.05 8.53
N GLY A 169 -4.17 -16.03 8.04
CA GLY A 169 -3.43 -17.27 7.92
C GLY A 169 -2.01 -17.12 7.42
N GLU A 170 -1.35 -18.26 7.32
CA GLU A 170 0.05 -18.35 6.90
C GLU A 170 0.17 -18.15 5.39
N VAL A 171 1.14 -17.33 5.01
CA VAL A 171 1.46 -17.01 3.61
C VAL A 171 2.96 -17.00 3.43
N ASP A 172 3.44 -17.14 2.19
CA ASP A 172 4.87 -17.17 1.95
C ASP A 172 5.47 -15.76 1.94
N ILE A 173 4.87 -14.90 1.11
CA ILE A 173 5.41 -13.61 0.74
C ILE A 173 4.38 -12.53 1.04
N LEU A 174 4.85 -11.48 1.72
CA LEU A 174 4.12 -10.25 1.97
C LEU A 174 4.78 -9.10 1.20
N VAL A 175 4.03 -8.02 0.97
CA VAL A 175 4.51 -6.88 0.19
C VAL A 175 5.01 -5.75 1.06
N GLY A 176 6.05 -5.05 0.58
CA GLY A 176 6.69 -3.92 1.27
C GLY A 176 5.81 -2.70 1.50
N ALA A 177 4.55 -2.72 1.05
CA ALA A 177 3.58 -1.65 1.30
C ALA A 177 3.17 -1.57 2.78
N PHE A 178 3.11 -2.72 3.47
CA PHE A 178 2.86 -2.82 4.91
C PHE A 178 3.47 -4.13 5.44
N MET A 179 4.50 -4.03 6.27
CA MET A 179 5.13 -5.19 6.91
C MET A 179 5.46 -4.88 8.38
N VAL A 180 4.88 -5.61 9.31
CA VAL A 180 5.23 -5.55 10.74
C VAL A 180 6.03 -6.78 11.15
N MET A 181 7.15 -6.56 11.82
CA MET A 181 7.96 -7.65 12.38
C MET A 181 8.78 -7.17 13.58
N LYS A 182 9.35 -8.11 14.33
CA LYS A 182 10.29 -7.76 15.40
C LYS A 182 11.54 -7.11 14.79
N ARG A 183 11.99 -6.00 15.37
CA ARG A 183 13.22 -5.31 14.97
C ARG A 183 14.43 -6.22 15.08
N GLU A 184 14.50 -7.00 16.16
CA GLU A 184 15.57 -7.99 16.38
C GLU A 184 15.66 -9.00 15.22
N LEU A 185 14.53 -9.55 14.78
CA LEU A 185 14.48 -10.48 13.65
C LEU A 185 14.95 -9.81 12.37
N TYR A 186 14.53 -8.57 12.11
CA TYR A 186 14.95 -7.82 10.92
C TYR A 186 16.47 -7.68 10.87
N LEU A 187 17.10 -7.34 12.01
CA LEU A 187 18.55 -7.23 12.12
C LEU A 187 19.24 -8.60 12.01
N GLU A 188 18.66 -9.66 12.60
CA GLU A 188 19.20 -11.02 12.54
C GLU A 188 19.29 -11.56 11.10
N VAL A 189 18.30 -11.25 10.26
CA VAL A 189 18.27 -11.68 8.86
C VAL A 189 19.03 -10.75 7.91
N GLY A 190 19.59 -9.65 8.42
CA GLY A 190 20.37 -8.68 7.63
C GLY A 190 19.53 -7.60 6.94
N GLY A 191 18.25 -7.46 7.29
CA GLY A 191 17.34 -6.47 6.71
C GLY A 191 16.99 -6.69 5.24
N PHE A 192 16.63 -5.63 4.53
CA PHE A 192 16.46 -5.72 3.08
C PHE A 192 17.82 -5.82 2.39
N ASP A 193 17.93 -6.69 1.39
CA ASP A 193 19.17 -6.82 0.61
C ASP A 193 19.39 -5.64 -0.33
N GLU A 194 20.44 -4.86 -0.07
CA GLU A 194 20.83 -3.67 -0.83
C GLU A 194 21.40 -3.99 -2.22
N GLY A 195 21.61 -5.26 -2.56
CA GLY A 195 22.03 -5.72 -3.88
C GLY A 195 20.97 -5.53 -4.98
N CYS A 196 19.73 -5.21 -4.60
CA CYS A 196 18.66 -4.87 -5.52
C CYS A 196 18.13 -3.45 -5.25
N PHE A 197 17.80 -2.71 -6.31
CA PHE A 197 17.24 -1.36 -6.15
C PHE A 197 15.76 -1.37 -5.71
N MET A 198 14.94 -2.28 -6.25
CA MET A 198 13.49 -2.39 -5.99
C MET A 198 12.87 -3.64 -6.65
N TYR A 199 11.70 -4.09 -6.17
CA TYR A 199 10.78 -5.09 -6.74
C TYR A 199 11.05 -6.57 -6.45
N SER A 200 12.12 -6.89 -5.73
CA SER A 200 12.34 -8.22 -5.15
C SER A 200 12.61 -8.17 -3.66
N ASP A 201 12.70 -6.98 -3.09
CA ASP A 201 13.05 -6.71 -1.70
C ASP A 201 12.09 -7.38 -0.71
N ASP A 202 10.79 -7.17 -0.91
CA ASP A 202 9.72 -7.80 -0.12
C ASP A 202 9.70 -9.33 -0.23
N ILE A 203 9.91 -9.87 -1.43
CA ILE A 203 10.01 -11.31 -1.69
C ILE A 203 11.24 -11.91 -0.99
N ASP A 204 12.39 -11.26 -1.15
CA ASP A 204 13.66 -11.71 -0.59
C ASP A 204 13.63 -11.73 0.94
N LEU A 205 13.15 -10.64 1.57
CA LEU A 205 13.04 -10.57 3.02
C LEU A 205 12.04 -11.60 3.56
N SER A 206 10.84 -11.68 2.96
CA SER A 206 9.81 -12.64 3.38
C SER A 206 10.33 -14.08 3.33
N TYR A 207 11.00 -14.43 2.24
CA TYR A 207 11.53 -15.79 2.03
C TYR A 207 12.73 -16.08 2.95
N THR A 208 13.62 -15.11 3.17
CA THR A 208 14.75 -15.25 4.09
C THR A 208 14.28 -15.46 5.54
N VAL A 209 13.22 -14.75 5.95
CA VAL A 209 12.59 -14.95 7.26
C VAL A 209 12.00 -16.35 7.39
N GLN A 210 11.35 -16.89 6.34
CA GLN A 210 10.87 -18.27 6.34
C GLN A 210 12.00 -19.30 6.44
N GLN A 211 13.13 -19.07 5.75
CA GLN A 211 14.30 -19.95 5.82
C GLN A 211 14.91 -20.02 7.23
N LYS A 212 14.63 -19.03 8.08
CA LYS A 212 14.98 -19.03 9.52
C LYS A 212 13.97 -19.76 10.41
N GLY A 213 12.98 -20.45 9.82
CA GLY A 213 11.94 -21.18 10.55
C GLY A 213 10.88 -20.28 11.17
N LYS A 214 10.76 -19.03 10.72
CA LYS A 214 9.70 -18.10 11.14
C LYS A 214 8.50 -18.18 10.18
N THR A 215 7.33 -17.80 10.67
CA THR A 215 6.09 -17.85 9.91
C THR A 215 5.58 -16.46 9.57
N ASN A 216 5.31 -16.22 8.29
CA ASN A 216 4.68 -14.99 7.82
C ASN A 216 3.15 -15.13 7.84
N TYR A 217 2.45 -14.06 8.21
CA TYR A 217 1.01 -14.03 8.39
C TYR A 217 0.36 -12.91 7.59
N TYR A 218 -0.69 -13.26 6.86
CA TYR A 218 -1.67 -12.30 6.37
C TYR A 218 -2.76 -12.13 7.44
N PHE A 219 -3.01 -10.89 7.85
CA PHE A 219 -3.95 -10.54 8.93
C PHE A 219 -5.06 -9.62 8.39
N HIS A 220 -6.30 -10.12 8.31
CA HIS A 220 -7.40 -9.39 7.65
C HIS A 220 -8.24 -8.49 8.59
N GLU A 221 -8.07 -8.56 9.91
CA GLU A 221 -8.96 -7.85 10.85
C GLU A 221 -8.74 -6.33 10.89
N THR A 222 -7.76 -5.83 10.13
CA THR A 222 -7.58 -4.42 9.81
C THR A 222 -7.29 -4.27 8.31
N THR A 223 -7.67 -3.12 7.76
CA THR A 223 -7.54 -2.80 6.34
C THR A 223 -6.73 -1.51 6.18
N VAL A 224 -5.82 -1.50 5.21
CA VAL A 224 -4.98 -0.34 4.87
C VAL A 224 -5.21 0.00 3.40
N ILE A 225 -5.41 1.29 3.11
CA ILE A 225 -5.45 1.76 1.72
C ILE A 225 -4.02 1.83 1.22
N HIS A 226 -3.78 1.35 0.00
CA HIS A 226 -2.53 1.54 -0.73
C HIS A 226 -2.86 1.99 -2.15
N TYR A 227 -2.60 3.26 -2.46
CA TYR A 227 -2.97 3.87 -3.73
C TYR A 227 -2.21 3.27 -4.92
N LYS A 228 -0.97 2.83 -4.69
CA LYS A 228 -0.11 2.04 -5.56
C LYS A 228 0.33 2.77 -6.83
N GLY A 229 1.64 2.96 -6.96
CA GLY A 229 2.28 3.39 -8.20
C GLY A 229 2.50 4.90 -8.30
N GLU A 230 2.33 5.62 -7.19
CA GLU A 230 2.51 7.07 -7.15
C GLU A 230 3.97 7.48 -7.42
N SER A 231 4.94 6.78 -6.81
CA SER A 231 6.37 7.07 -6.97
C SER A 231 7.03 6.48 -8.23
N THR A 232 6.40 5.53 -8.94
CA THR A 232 7.02 4.86 -10.10
C THR A 232 6.14 4.88 -11.36
N VAL A 233 6.69 5.46 -12.44
CA VAL A 233 6.11 5.31 -13.78
C VAL A 233 6.35 3.89 -14.32
N LYS A 234 5.28 3.20 -14.76
CA LYS A 234 5.35 1.83 -15.31
C LYS A 234 5.84 1.82 -16.77
N ASP A 235 7.10 2.15 -16.99
CA ASP A 235 7.75 2.27 -18.29
C ASP A 235 8.70 1.07 -18.62
N GLY A 236 9.55 1.23 -19.64
CA GLY A 236 10.56 0.22 -19.99
C GLY A 236 11.63 0.04 -18.89
N THR A 237 11.94 1.11 -18.16
CA THR A 237 12.87 1.10 -17.01
C THR A 237 12.31 0.23 -15.89
N TYR A 238 11.01 0.38 -15.58
CA TYR A 238 10.29 -0.47 -14.63
C TYR A 238 10.37 -1.96 -15.02
N MET A 239 10.12 -2.30 -16.28
CA MET A 239 10.25 -3.68 -16.77
C MET A 239 11.67 -4.22 -16.67
N LYS A 240 12.69 -3.40 -16.97
CA LYS A 240 14.09 -3.79 -16.82
C LYS A 240 14.42 -4.08 -15.35
N ARG A 241 14.11 -3.15 -14.44
CA ARG A 241 14.34 -3.29 -13.00
C ARG A 241 13.64 -4.52 -12.43
N PHE A 242 12.38 -4.74 -12.78
CA PHE A 242 11.63 -5.92 -12.33
C PHE A 242 12.31 -7.23 -12.76
N ARG A 243 12.81 -7.31 -14.00
CA ARG A 243 13.56 -8.50 -14.48
C ARG A 243 14.87 -8.70 -13.72
N GLU A 244 15.63 -7.63 -13.50
CA GLU A 244 16.88 -7.67 -12.74
C GLU A 244 16.64 -8.13 -11.30
N ALA A 245 15.59 -7.60 -10.66
CA ALA A 245 15.17 -7.97 -9.31
C ALA A 245 14.78 -9.46 -9.19
N MET A 246 13.99 -9.97 -10.13
CA MET A 246 13.65 -11.40 -10.15
C MET A 246 14.89 -12.27 -10.38
N GLN A 247 15.79 -11.90 -11.30
CA GLN A 247 17.04 -12.63 -11.53
C GLN A 247 17.92 -12.63 -10.28
N PHE A 248 17.99 -11.51 -9.56
CA PHE A 248 18.68 -11.39 -8.28
C PHE A 248 18.13 -12.40 -7.26
N PHE A 249 16.82 -12.38 -7.03
CA PHE A 249 16.14 -13.31 -6.12
C PHE A 249 16.41 -14.78 -6.49
N TYR A 250 16.29 -15.13 -7.78
CA TYR A 250 16.50 -16.52 -8.21
C TYR A 250 17.94 -16.99 -8.02
N LYS A 251 18.93 -16.15 -8.35
CA LYS A 251 20.35 -16.50 -8.15
C LYS A 251 20.70 -16.68 -6.69
N LYS A 252 20.10 -15.87 -5.80
CA LYS A 252 20.32 -15.94 -4.35
C LYS A 252 19.74 -17.20 -3.73
N HIS A 253 18.53 -17.59 -4.15
CA HIS A 253 17.73 -18.61 -3.43
C HIS A 253 17.58 -19.95 -4.15
N PHE A 254 17.85 -20.02 -5.45
CA PHE A 254 17.67 -21.24 -6.25
C PHE A 254 18.98 -21.65 -6.93
N ARG A 255 19.18 -22.96 -7.11
CA ARG A 255 20.31 -23.47 -7.88
C ARG A 255 20.10 -23.12 -9.35
N SER A 256 20.92 -22.19 -9.87
CA SER A 256 20.91 -21.81 -11.28
C SER A 256 21.42 -22.97 -12.15
N SER A 257 20.66 -23.32 -13.19
CA SER A 257 21.12 -24.18 -14.28
C SER A 257 20.94 -23.45 -15.62
N PRO A 258 21.70 -23.78 -16.67
CA PRO A 258 21.53 -23.13 -17.98
C PRO A 258 20.11 -23.26 -18.55
N VAL A 259 19.42 -24.36 -18.24
CA VAL A 259 18.03 -24.62 -18.64
C VAL A 259 17.06 -23.74 -17.84
N PHE A 260 17.30 -23.59 -16.53
CA PHE A 260 16.54 -22.68 -15.67
C PHE A 260 16.69 -21.23 -16.14
N ASP A 261 17.92 -20.80 -16.44
CA ASP A 261 18.19 -19.45 -16.93
C ASP A 261 17.52 -19.19 -18.29
N LEU A 262 17.53 -20.16 -19.19
CA LEU A 262 16.85 -20.07 -20.48
C LEU A 262 15.32 -19.97 -20.30
N PHE A 263 14.73 -20.78 -19.43
CA PHE A 263 13.30 -20.73 -19.12
C PHE A 263 12.91 -19.38 -18.52
N MET A 264 13.70 -18.86 -17.59
CA MET A 264 13.45 -17.55 -16.98
C MET A 264 13.59 -16.40 -17.99
N ARG A 265 14.57 -16.46 -18.90
CA ARG A 265 14.70 -15.49 -20.01
C ARG A 265 13.50 -15.56 -20.96
N ALA A 266 13.04 -16.75 -21.31
CA ALA A 266 11.87 -16.94 -22.17
C ALA A 266 10.58 -16.43 -21.50
N GLY A 267 10.36 -16.76 -20.23
CA GLY A 267 9.19 -16.32 -19.46
C GLY A 267 9.14 -14.80 -19.26
N THR A 268 10.29 -14.17 -19.01
CA THR A 268 10.37 -12.70 -18.90
C THR A 268 10.16 -11.97 -20.23
N LEU A 269 10.62 -12.55 -21.35
CA LEU A 269 10.34 -12.04 -22.69
C LEU A 269 8.85 -12.17 -23.04
N PHE A 270 8.25 -13.34 -22.76
CA PHE A 270 6.84 -13.58 -22.98
C PHE A 270 5.97 -12.64 -22.14
N PHE A 271 6.30 -12.43 -20.86
CA PHE A 271 5.57 -11.49 -19.99
C PHE A 271 5.64 -10.05 -20.53
N ALA A 272 6.80 -9.62 -21.03
CA ALA A 272 6.96 -8.31 -21.64
C ALA A 272 6.09 -8.14 -22.90
N LEU A 273 5.92 -9.21 -23.70
CA LEU A 273 5.09 -9.22 -24.90
C LEU A 273 3.58 -9.31 -24.58
N ALA A 274 3.21 -10.10 -23.57
CA ALA A 274 1.82 -10.32 -23.16
C ALA A 274 1.22 -9.12 -22.41
N LYS A 275 2.04 -8.27 -21.79
CA LYS A 275 1.61 -7.06 -21.09
C LYS A 275 1.35 -5.92 -22.09
N GLN A 276 0.34 -6.08 -22.95
CA GLN A 276 -0.22 -4.97 -23.71
C GLN A 276 -0.78 -3.92 -22.75
N LYS A 277 -0.43 -2.65 -22.99
CA LYS A 277 -0.97 -1.49 -22.25
C LYS A 277 -2.48 -1.45 -22.41
N LYS A 278 -3.24 -1.83 -21.38
CA LYS A 278 -4.57 -1.26 -21.20
C LYS A 278 -4.37 0.14 -20.65
N LYS A 279 -4.67 1.15 -21.47
CA LYS A 279 -4.76 2.53 -21.00
C LYS A 279 -5.95 2.57 -20.04
N ALA A 280 -5.71 2.89 -18.77
CA ALA A 280 -6.80 3.09 -17.83
C ALA A 280 -7.70 4.21 -18.38
N SER A 281 -9.01 4.01 -18.35
CA SER A 281 -9.94 5.08 -18.69
C SER A 281 -9.98 6.06 -17.52
N VAL A 282 -9.59 7.31 -17.76
CA VAL A 282 -9.77 8.37 -16.77
C VAL A 282 -11.27 8.54 -16.53
N ILE A 283 -11.72 8.19 -15.33
CA ILE A 283 -13.11 8.41 -14.91
C ILE A 283 -13.20 9.87 -14.47
N VAL A 284 -13.88 10.69 -15.26
CA VAL A 284 -14.28 12.03 -14.85
C VAL A 284 -15.65 11.90 -14.17
N PRO A 285 -15.80 12.28 -12.90
CA PRO A 285 -17.08 12.23 -12.21
C PRO A 285 -18.02 13.32 -12.73
N ASP A 286 -19.31 13.03 -12.79
CA ASP A 286 -20.35 13.97 -13.23
C ASP A 286 -20.74 14.93 -12.09
N SER A 287 -20.66 14.45 -10.85
CA SER A 287 -21.04 15.18 -9.62
C SER A 287 -20.30 14.63 -8.41
N TYR A 288 -20.26 15.42 -7.34
CA TYR A 288 -19.54 15.10 -6.11
C TYR A 288 -20.47 15.03 -4.91
N ILE A 289 -20.14 14.12 -3.99
CA ILE A 289 -20.81 13.98 -2.69
C ILE A 289 -19.75 14.23 -1.62
N LEU A 290 -19.93 15.25 -0.79
CA LEU A 290 -19.08 15.55 0.36
C LEU A 290 -19.72 14.97 1.63
N LEU A 291 -18.98 14.12 2.33
CA LEU A 291 -19.32 13.69 3.68
C LEU A 291 -18.56 14.57 4.67
N SER A 292 -19.23 15.59 5.21
CA SER A 292 -18.66 16.59 6.10
C SER A 292 -19.76 17.38 6.81
N ASP A 293 -19.47 17.81 8.03
CA ASP A 293 -20.31 18.76 8.76
C ASP A 293 -19.98 20.23 8.41
N ASN A 294 -19.01 20.47 7.51
CA ASN A 294 -18.49 21.79 7.15
C ASN A 294 -19.08 22.32 5.82
N GLU A 295 -19.97 23.32 5.90
CA GLU A 295 -20.56 23.99 4.73
C GLU A 295 -19.59 24.89 3.96
N ASP A 296 -18.60 25.48 4.65
CA ASP A 296 -17.59 26.32 4.00
C ASP A 296 -16.70 25.47 3.09
N LEU A 297 -16.36 24.26 3.54
CA LEU A 297 -15.64 23.28 2.74
C LEU A 297 -16.43 22.88 1.49
N ARG A 298 -17.75 22.65 1.59
CA ARG A 298 -18.62 22.38 0.43
C ARG A 298 -18.52 23.49 -0.60
N THR A 299 -18.61 24.74 -0.14
CA THR A 299 -18.57 25.93 -1.01
C THR A 299 -17.19 26.08 -1.67
N ALA A 300 -16.10 25.90 -0.94
CA ALA A 300 -14.74 25.93 -1.47
C ALA A 300 -14.48 24.82 -2.50
N LEU A 301 -15.04 23.63 -2.28
CA LEU A 301 -14.97 22.52 -3.23
C LEU A 301 -15.75 22.81 -4.51
N GLU A 302 -16.96 23.39 -4.43
CA GLU A 302 -17.73 23.79 -5.63
C GLU A 302 -16.94 24.79 -6.50
N LEU A 303 -16.27 25.76 -5.86
CA LEU A 303 -15.40 26.73 -6.55
C LEU A 303 -14.16 26.09 -7.18
N SER A 304 -13.60 25.08 -6.52
CA SER A 304 -12.37 24.40 -6.97
C SER A 304 -12.65 23.40 -8.09
N LEU A 305 -13.78 22.70 -8.02
CA LEU A 305 -14.18 21.63 -8.93
C LEU A 305 -15.03 22.11 -10.11
N GLU A 306 -15.54 23.35 -10.04
CA GLU A 306 -16.43 23.96 -11.03
C GLU A 306 -17.69 23.11 -11.32
N LYS A 307 -18.15 22.38 -10.29
CA LYS A 307 -19.25 21.41 -10.34
C LYS A 307 -20.00 21.43 -9.01
N LYS A 308 -21.27 21.02 -9.05
CA LYS A 308 -22.12 20.90 -7.86
C LYS A 308 -21.55 19.85 -6.89
N VAL A 309 -21.54 20.20 -5.61
CA VAL A 309 -21.17 19.29 -4.50
C VAL A 309 -22.35 19.16 -3.57
N GLU A 310 -22.90 17.95 -3.46
CA GLU A 310 -23.93 17.63 -2.47
C GLU A 310 -23.27 17.31 -1.13
N ARG A 311 -23.69 17.94 -0.03
CA ARG A 311 -23.14 17.67 1.30
C ARG A 311 -24.10 16.81 2.11
N HIS A 312 -23.55 15.82 2.80
CA HIS A 312 -24.25 15.03 3.80
C HIS A 312 -23.46 14.94 5.09
N GLU A 313 -24.18 14.83 6.20
CA GLU A 313 -23.64 14.59 7.53
C GLU A 313 -23.31 13.10 7.74
N LYS A 314 -22.76 12.78 8.93
CA LYS A 314 -22.25 11.46 9.32
C LYS A 314 -23.26 10.29 9.21
N ASP A 315 -24.56 10.57 9.21
CA ASP A 315 -25.67 9.59 9.14
C ASP A 315 -25.87 8.94 7.74
N PHE A 316 -24.85 9.00 6.86
CA PHE A 316 -24.88 8.53 5.47
C PHE A 316 -25.21 7.03 5.30
N GLU A 317 -25.07 6.20 6.36
CA GLU A 317 -25.57 4.82 6.36
C GLU A 317 -27.09 4.75 6.08
N LYS A 318 -27.88 5.76 6.46
CA LYS A 318 -29.31 5.86 6.11
C LYS A 318 -29.55 6.27 4.66
N LEU A 319 -28.62 7.05 4.06
CA LEU A 319 -28.68 7.38 2.63
C LEU A 319 -28.42 6.14 1.77
N LEU A 320 -27.52 5.26 2.20
CA LEU A 320 -27.20 3.98 1.54
C LEU A 320 -28.40 3.01 1.43
N ILE A 321 -29.32 3.07 2.40
CA ILE A 321 -30.53 2.22 2.45
C ILE A 321 -31.70 2.89 1.71
N SER A 322 -31.77 4.24 1.73
CA SER A 322 -32.92 4.99 1.20
C SER A 322 -32.76 5.42 -0.26
N GLN A 323 -31.54 5.62 -0.74
CA GLN A 323 -31.29 5.95 -2.13
C GLN A 323 -30.76 4.71 -2.86
N SER A 324 -31.58 4.25 -3.78
CA SER A 324 -31.16 3.78 -5.09
C SER A 324 -30.18 4.79 -5.71
N ILE A 325 -28.94 4.87 -5.22
CA ILE A 325 -27.86 5.62 -5.88
C ILE A 325 -27.79 5.01 -7.27
N SER A 326 -28.38 5.70 -8.24
CA SER A 326 -28.61 5.11 -9.54
C SER A 326 -27.26 4.75 -10.11
N VAL A 327 -27.07 3.47 -10.42
CA VAL A 327 -25.88 2.87 -11.05
C VAL A 327 -25.53 3.53 -12.41
N LEU A 328 -26.31 4.50 -12.85
CA LEU A 328 -26.19 5.25 -14.10
C LEU A 328 -25.29 6.48 -14.02
N ASN A 329 -25.00 7.04 -12.83
CA ASN A 329 -24.23 8.29 -12.69
C ASN A 329 -22.85 8.06 -12.05
N ARG A 330 -21.79 8.69 -12.60
CA ARG A 330 -20.41 8.57 -12.10
C ARG A 330 -20.17 9.58 -10.98
N PHE A 331 -20.45 9.21 -9.73
CA PHE A 331 -20.17 10.08 -8.58
C PHE A 331 -18.75 9.86 -8.01
N GLU A 332 -18.13 10.94 -7.53
CA GLU A 332 -16.97 10.89 -6.65
C GLU A 332 -17.36 11.33 -5.23
N VAL A 333 -17.10 10.46 -4.26
CA VAL A 333 -17.37 10.75 -2.85
C VAL A 333 -16.09 11.30 -2.22
N ILE A 334 -16.21 12.46 -1.59
CA ILE A 334 -15.15 13.17 -0.89
C ILE A 334 -15.39 12.99 0.61
N PHE A 335 -14.47 12.34 1.29
CA PHE A 335 -14.49 12.19 2.74
C PHE A 335 -13.68 13.32 3.40
N ASP A 336 -14.31 14.07 4.30
CA ASP A 336 -13.61 15.07 5.12
C ASP A 336 -13.06 14.40 6.39
N ASN A 337 -11.73 14.31 6.49
CA ASN A 337 -11.07 13.62 7.60
C ASN A 337 -11.14 14.39 8.93
N GLU A 338 -11.57 15.65 8.92
CA GLU A 338 -11.93 16.36 10.17
C GLU A 338 -13.25 15.86 10.75
N THR A 339 -14.17 15.40 9.88
CA THR A 339 -15.48 14.89 10.29
C THR A 339 -15.46 13.39 10.54
N LEU A 340 -14.78 12.63 9.66
CA LEU A 340 -14.69 11.16 9.66
C LEU A 340 -13.25 10.72 9.94
N ASP A 341 -13.08 9.80 10.89
CA ASP A 341 -11.77 9.20 11.13
C ASP A 341 -11.39 8.21 9.99
N PHE A 342 -10.13 7.81 9.91
CA PHE A 342 -9.67 6.95 8.80
C PHE A 342 -10.32 5.56 8.85
N PHE A 343 -10.63 5.04 10.02
CA PHE A 343 -11.36 3.80 10.23
C PHE A 343 -12.75 3.84 9.61
N GLU A 344 -13.53 4.90 9.89
CA GLU A 344 -14.84 5.16 9.31
C GLU A 344 -14.76 5.28 7.78
N ILE A 345 -13.78 6.03 7.27
CA ILE A 345 -13.55 6.21 5.83
C ILE A 345 -13.27 4.86 5.15
N ILE A 346 -12.32 4.08 5.68
CA ILE A 346 -11.94 2.77 5.11
C ILE A 346 -13.12 1.80 5.14
N LYS A 347 -13.91 1.80 6.22
CA LYS A 347 -15.14 1.00 6.34
C LYS A 347 -16.15 1.39 5.26
N LEU A 348 -16.43 2.68 5.09
CA LEU A 348 -17.36 3.18 4.06
C LEU A 348 -16.89 2.85 2.64
N MET A 349 -15.61 3.03 2.33
CA MET A 349 -15.03 2.62 1.04
C MET A 349 -15.23 1.12 0.79
N GLY A 350 -15.04 0.28 1.82
CA GLY A 350 -15.28 -1.16 1.74
C GLY A 350 -16.73 -1.53 1.43
N LEU A 351 -17.70 -0.81 2.00
CA LEU A 351 -19.13 -0.97 1.72
C LEU A 351 -19.51 -0.52 0.30
N LEU A 352 -18.78 0.45 -0.25
CA LEU A 352 -19.10 1.13 -1.52
C LEU A 352 -18.30 0.66 -2.75
N LYS A 353 -17.28 -0.20 -2.59
CA LYS A 353 -16.28 -0.56 -3.62
C LYS A 353 -16.83 -1.07 -4.96
N ASN A 354 -18.06 -1.58 -5.00
CA ASN A 354 -18.69 -2.13 -6.20
C ASN A 354 -19.79 -1.24 -6.83
N SER A 355 -19.98 -0.02 -6.32
CA SER A 355 -21.07 0.86 -6.74
C SER A 355 -20.74 1.72 -7.97
N GLY A 356 -19.59 1.48 -8.61
CA GLY A 356 -19.08 2.33 -9.71
C GLY A 356 -18.49 3.67 -9.26
N LEU A 357 -18.54 3.95 -7.95
CA LEU A 357 -18.05 5.17 -7.31
C LEU A 357 -16.52 5.27 -7.33
N THR A 358 -16.06 6.50 -7.15
CA THR A 358 -14.65 6.88 -6.91
C THR A 358 -14.56 7.66 -5.61
N PHE A 359 -13.38 7.69 -5.01
CA PHE A 359 -13.18 8.26 -3.67
C PHE A 359 -12.02 9.23 -3.63
N LYS A 360 -12.19 10.26 -2.80
CA LYS A 360 -11.14 11.19 -2.36
C LYS A 360 -11.25 11.39 -0.86
N ILE A 361 -10.13 11.71 -0.26
CA ILE A 361 -10.04 12.11 1.14
C ILE A 361 -9.47 13.52 1.17
N LYS A 362 -10.09 14.41 1.95
CA LYS A 362 -9.51 15.69 2.38
C LYS A 362 -8.83 15.45 3.73
N PRO A 363 -7.49 15.35 3.80
CA PRO A 363 -6.81 15.14 5.08
C PRO A 363 -7.03 16.31 6.03
N GLU A 364 -7.04 16.05 7.34
CA GLU A 364 -7.21 17.08 8.36
C GLU A 364 -6.14 18.18 8.25
N GLY A 365 -6.58 19.44 8.33
CA GLY A 365 -5.68 20.60 8.24
C GLY A 365 -4.98 20.78 6.88
N SER A 366 -5.37 20.01 5.87
CA SER A 366 -4.88 20.13 4.49
C SER A 366 -5.84 20.92 3.60
N ASN A 367 -5.28 21.63 2.62
CA ASN A 367 -6.05 22.38 1.62
C ASN A 367 -6.17 21.63 0.28
N PHE A 368 -6.23 20.30 0.28
CA PHE A 368 -6.40 19.50 -0.94
C PHE A 368 -7.22 18.26 -0.66
N ILE A 369 -7.77 17.69 -1.73
CA ILE A 369 -8.34 16.35 -1.75
C ILE A 369 -7.43 15.41 -2.56
N ILE A 370 -7.32 14.16 -2.12
CA ILE A 370 -6.41 13.17 -2.71
C ILE A 370 -7.05 11.79 -2.82
N GLY A 371 -6.69 11.04 -3.85
CA GLY A 371 -7.01 9.61 -3.96
C GLY A 371 -6.76 9.07 -5.36
N SER A 372 -6.80 7.75 -5.53
CA SER A 372 -6.59 7.08 -6.82
C SER A 372 -7.82 6.33 -7.31
N ASN A 373 -8.12 6.50 -8.61
CA ASN A 373 -9.26 5.88 -9.28
C ASN A 373 -8.88 4.55 -9.97
N ASP A 374 -7.59 4.20 -10.01
CA ASP A 374 -7.09 2.92 -10.53
C ASP A 374 -5.73 2.62 -9.92
N SER A 375 -5.53 1.42 -9.38
CA SER A 375 -4.24 0.95 -8.85
C SER A 375 -3.11 0.81 -9.90
N ASN A 376 -3.41 1.15 -11.16
CA ASN A 376 -2.48 1.22 -12.26
C ASN A 376 -2.15 2.60 -12.78
N ASP A 377 -2.83 3.63 -12.29
CA ASP A 377 -2.58 5.02 -12.65
C ASP A 377 -2.13 5.82 -11.42
N ARG A 378 -1.58 7.01 -11.64
CA ARG A 378 -1.31 7.94 -10.55
C ARG A 378 -2.61 8.50 -10.02
N GLY A 379 -2.70 8.63 -8.71
CA GLY A 379 -3.79 9.30 -8.05
C GLY A 379 -3.84 10.78 -8.41
N THR A 380 -4.97 11.37 -8.10
CA THR A 380 -5.25 12.78 -8.37
C THR A 380 -5.23 13.56 -7.07
N VAL A 381 -4.59 14.73 -7.14
CA VAL A 381 -4.56 15.73 -6.08
C VAL A 381 -5.23 16.98 -6.63
N ILE A 382 -6.21 17.51 -5.90
CA ILE A 382 -6.88 18.76 -6.25
C ILE A 382 -6.73 19.71 -5.07
N VAL A 383 -5.97 20.78 -5.28
CA VAL A 383 -5.81 21.86 -4.29
C VAL A 383 -7.09 22.68 -4.25
N ILE A 384 -7.63 22.84 -3.05
CA ILE A 384 -8.84 23.61 -2.76
C ILE A 384 -8.44 25.09 -2.77
N LYS A 385 -9.12 25.87 -3.60
CA LYS A 385 -8.98 27.33 -3.64
C LYS A 385 -9.62 27.92 -2.37
N SER A 386 -8.86 28.74 -1.68
CA SER A 386 -9.31 29.58 -0.55
C SER A 386 -10.09 30.78 -1.03
#